data_AF-A0A831ZB82-F1
#
_entry.id   AF-A0A831ZB82-F1
#
_cell.length_a   1.000
_cell.length_b   1.000
_cell.length_c   1.000
_cell.angle_alpha   90.00
_cell.angle_beta   90.00
_cell.angle_gamma   90.00
#
_symmetry.space_group_name_H-M   'P 1'
#
loop_
_entity.id
_entity.type
_entity.pdbx_description
1 polymer ?
#
loop_
_entity_poly.entity_id
_entity_poly.type
_entity_poly.pdbx_seq_one_letter_code
_entity_poly.pdbx_strand_id
1 'polypeptide(L)' 'GVDTSELSSKTFVCHSVADLYFIGETIDVTGHLGGYNFQWAWASGWCAGQYV' A
#
# COMPACT_ATOMS: atom_id res chain seq x y z
N GLY A 1 -1.67 -10.87 -1.90
CA GLY A 1 -2.03 -9.92 -0.81
C GLY A 1 -3.43 -9.38 -1.06
N VAL A 2 -3.73 -8.19 -0.54
CA VAL A 2 -4.93 -7.42 -0.88
C VAL A 2 -4.82 -6.94 -2.33
N ASP A 3 -5.89 -7.10 -3.11
CA ASP A 3 -5.90 -6.73 -4.52
C ASP A 3 -5.64 -5.22 -4.69
N THR A 4 -4.70 -4.89 -5.57
CA THR A 4 -4.33 -3.50 -5.88
C THR A 4 -5.43 -2.76 -6.65
N SER A 5 -6.35 -3.47 -7.32
CA SER A 5 -7.50 -2.84 -7.98
C SER A 5 -8.50 -2.24 -7.00
N GLU A 6 -8.51 -2.70 -5.75
CA GLU A 6 -9.44 -2.27 -4.71
C GLU A 6 -8.89 -1.08 -3.90
N LEU A 7 -7.69 -0.60 -4.23
CA LEU A 7 -6.99 0.46 -3.51
C LEU A 7 -6.65 1.63 -4.43
N SER A 8 -6.78 2.85 -3.89
CA SER A 8 -6.24 4.05 -4.54
C SER A 8 -4.72 3.95 -4.67
N SER A 9 -4.20 4.01 -5.89
CA SER A 9 -2.75 4.00 -6.14
C SER A 9 -1.99 5.21 -5.59
N LYS A 10 -2.70 6.30 -5.25
CA LYS A 10 -2.11 7.53 -4.69
C LYS A 10 -2.10 7.56 -3.17
N THR A 11 -3.18 7.08 -2.54
CA THR A 11 -3.44 7.27 -1.11
C THR A 11 -3.57 5.97 -0.34
N PHE A 12 -3.66 4.83 -1.02
CA PHE A 12 -3.83 3.50 -0.44
C PHE A 12 -5.11 3.28 0.41
N VAL A 13 -6.11 4.14 0.24
CA VAL A 13 -7.46 3.94 0.79
C VAL A 13 -8.24 2.90 -0.02
N CYS A 14 -9.04 2.10 0.66
CA CYS A 14 -9.95 1.12 0.07
C CYS A 14 -11.12 1.81 -0.65
N HIS A 15 -11.46 1.33 -1.85
CA HIS A 15 -12.57 1.87 -2.63
C HIS A 15 -13.94 1.55 -2.01
N SER A 16 -14.12 0.38 -1.42
CA SER A 16 -15.40 -0.07 -0.86
C SER A 16 -15.64 0.38 0.58
N VAL A 17 -14.58 0.72 1.33
CA VAL A 17 -14.67 1.10 2.75
C VAL A 17 -13.89 2.39 2.99
N ALA A 18 -14.61 3.47 3.30
CA ALA A 18 -14.00 4.75 3.64
C ALA A 18 -13.11 4.62 4.88
N ASP A 19 -12.03 5.41 4.91
CA ASP A 19 -11.05 5.49 6.00
C ASP A 19 -10.31 4.17 6.34
N LEU A 20 -10.44 3.14 5.50
CA LEU A 20 -9.67 1.91 5.61
C LEU A 20 -8.48 1.95 4.65
N TYR A 21 -7.26 1.82 5.19
CA TYR A 21 -6.02 1.87 4.44
C TYR A 21 -5.23 0.57 4.58
N PHE A 22 -4.57 0.16 3.49
CA PHE A 22 -3.64 -0.97 3.48
C PHE A 22 -2.28 -0.49 2.98
N ILE A 23 -1.19 -0.96 3.57
CA ILE A 23 0.19 -0.60 3.16
C ILE A 23 1.11 -1.81 3.27
N GLY A 24 2.29 -1.73 2.66
CA GLY A 24 3.33 -2.73 2.77
C GLY A 24 2.96 -4.10 2.19
N GLU A 25 3.53 -5.14 2.77
CA GLU A 25 3.49 -6.52 2.25
C GLU A 25 2.09 -7.17 2.30
N THR A 26 1.16 -6.58 3.05
CA THR A 26 -0.24 -7.04 3.04
C THR A 26 -0.89 -6.84 1.67
N ILE A 27 -0.47 -5.84 0.90
CA ILE A 27 -0.94 -5.60 -0.49
C ILE A 27 -0.30 -6.62 -1.43
N ASP A 28 -0.98 -6.98 -2.52
CA ASP A 28 -0.44 -7.82 -3.60
C ASP A 28 0.65 -7.13 -4.43
N VAL A 29 1.74 -6.73 -3.77
CA VAL A 29 2.95 -6.17 -4.38
C VAL A 29 4.16 -6.87 -3.75
N THR A 30 4.98 -7.49 -4.60
CA THR A 30 6.18 -8.21 -4.17
C THR A 30 7.39 -7.72 -4.96
N GLY A 31 8.38 -7.18 -4.26
CA GLY A 31 9.66 -6.82 -4.83
C GLY A 31 10.64 -7.99 -4.87
N HIS A 32 11.64 -7.90 -5.76
CA HIS A 32 12.76 -8.84 -5.77
C HIS A 32 13.59 -8.79 -4.47
N LEU A 33 14.40 -9.81 -4.23
CA LEU A 33 15.41 -9.77 -3.17
C LEU A 33 16.37 -8.60 -3.43
N GLY A 34 16.73 -7.85 -2.37
CA GLY A 34 17.61 -6.68 -2.47
C GLY A 34 17.02 -5.39 -1.90
N GLY A 35 16.09 -5.48 -0.94
CA GLY A 35 15.55 -4.30 -0.25
C GLY A 35 14.31 -3.66 -0.89
N TYR A 36 13.83 -4.18 -2.02
CA TYR A 36 12.65 -3.66 -2.70
C TYR A 36 11.37 -3.74 -1.85
N ASN A 37 11.20 -4.80 -1.05
CA ASN A 37 10.05 -4.92 -0.14
C ASN A 37 10.10 -3.88 0.99
N PHE A 38 11.31 -3.54 1.48
CA PHE A 38 11.45 -2.44 2.44
C PHE A 38 11.13 -1.10 1.78
N GLN A 39 11.69 -0.81 0.60
CA GLN A 39 11.35 0.39 -0.14
C GLN A 39 9.84 0.53 -0.37
N TRP A 40 9.17 -0.58 -0.71
CA TRP A 40 7.72 -0.65 -0.87
C TRP A 40 6.97 -0.33 0.43
N ALA A 41 7.38 -0.94 1.54
CA ALA A 41 6.76 -0.68 2.85
C ALA A 41 6.90 0.80 3.26
N TRP A 42 8.08 1.40 3.06
CA TRP A 42 8.31 2.81 3.38
C TRP A 42 7.52 3.75 2.48
N ALA A 43 7.55 3.53 1.16
CA ALA A 43 6.87 4.41 0.21
C ALA A 43 5.34 4.35 0.38
N SER A 44 4.76 3.15 0.48
CA SER A 44 3.32 2.98 0.68
C SER A 44 2.86 3.55 2.03
N GLY A 45 3.61 3.28 3.11
CA GLY A 45 3.33 3.84 4.43
C GLY A 45 3.39 5.37 4.46
N TRP A 46 4.41 5.96 3.83
CA TRP A 46 4.51 7.41 3.69
C TRP A 46 3.31 7.99 2.93
N CYS A 47 2.99 7.42 1.76
CA CYS A 47 1.87 7.87 0.95
C CYS A 47 0.55 7.83 1.71
N ALA A 48 0.23 6.72 2.39
CA ALA A 48 -0.99 6.63 3.19
C ALA A 48 -1.01 7.68 4.32
N GLY A 49 0.09 7.79 5.09
CA GLY A 49 0.19 8.69 6.23
C GLY A 49 0.08 10.19 5.92
N GLN A 50 0.15 10.60 4.65
CA GLN A 50 -0.14 11.99 4.25
C GLN A 50 -1.64 12.29 4.13
N TYR A 51 -2.52 11.27 4.18
CA TYR A 51 -3.96 11.37 3.93
C TYR A 51 -4.80 10.69 5.03
N VAL A 52 -4.20 10.37 6.18
CA VAL A 52 -4.89 9.91 7.40
C VAL A 52 -5.08 11.07 8.36
#